data_AF-A0A3N1Q7F4-F1
#
_entry.id   AF-A0A3N1Q7F4-F1
#
_cell.length_a   1.000
_cell.length_b   1.000
_cell.length_c   1.000
_cell.angle_alpha   90.00
_cell.angle_beta   90.00
_cell.angle_gamma   90.00
#
_symmetry.space_group_name_H-M   'P 1'
#
loop_
_entity.id
_entity.type
_entity.pdbx_description
1 polymer ?
#
loop_
_entity_poly.entity_id
_entity_poly.type
_entity_poly.pdbx_seq_one_letter_code
_entity_poly.pdbx_strand_id
1 'polypeptide(L)'
;MTSAPATASRGFRAAVAIREVILWIGSVIGVLCLLVAAAALLFGVTPLVFRTGSMSPQIPTGALALSKTVPAAELQPGDVVSVIRGDGERVTHRLVSKAERPDGAWSLVIKGDANAEADPDPIVTRSADRVFWSTPGLGFVLSAVSKPQVVFPVGALFGMLAVIGFRPPLDKRLLRDPEELESRDDKLEGAGTRPPPPASPSDATAPSPHPRHLAESDADPALTTASFSDAYDARRHASAAHHAR
;
A
#
# COMPACT_ATOMS: atom_id res chain seq x y z
N MET A 1 -17.39 24.75 46.25
CA MET A 1 -18.26 23.66 45.76
C MET A 1 -17.50 22.91 44.69
N THR A 2 -16.98 21.73 45.01
CA THR A 2 -16.18 20.89 44.12
C THR A 2 -17.09 20.11 43.17
N SER A 3 -17.05 20.42 41.88
CA SER A 3 -17.73 19.66 40.83
C SER A 3 -17.02 18.33 40.60
N ALA A 4 -17.77 17.23 40.69
CA ALA A 4 -17.27 15.88 40.44
C ALA A 4 -17.01 15.68 38.93
N PRO A 5 -15.92 15.02 38.52
CA PRO A 5 -15.65 14.77 37.11
C PRO A 5 -16.71 13.80 36.55
N ALA A 6 -17.32 14.19 35.43
CA ALA A 6 -18.29 13.38 34.71
C ALA A 6 -17.69 12.01 34.35
N THR A 7 -18.10 10.96 35.06
CA THR A 7 -17.77 9.58 34.74
C THR A 7 -18.36 9.23 33.39
N ALA A 8 -17.54 9.24 32.34
CA ALA A 8 -17.90 8.66 31.05
C ALA A 8 -18.46 7.25 31.28
N SER A 9 -19.68 7.01 30.79
CA SER A 9 -20.40 5.76 31.04
C SER A 9 -19.55 4.56 30.62
N ARG A 10 -19.54 3.49 31.43
CA ARG A 10 -18.75 2.26 31.14
C ARG A 10 -19.00 1.73 29.72
N GLY A 11 -20.20 1.96 29.16
CA GLY A 11 -20.57 1.62 27.79
C GLY A 11 -19.79 2.36 26.70
N PHE A 12 -19.47 3.65 26.89
CA PHE A 12 -18.67 4.42 25.93
C PHE A 12 -17.22 3.90 25.87
N ARG A 13 -16.63 3.60 27.04
CA ARG A 13 -15.26 3.02 27.11
C ARG A 13 -15.20 1.61 26.51
N ALA A 14 -16.23 0.79 26.71
CA ALA A 14 -16.32 -0.54 26.11
C ALA A 14 -16.47 -0.49 24.58
N ALA A 15 -17.29 0.42 24.05
CA ALA A 15 -17.46 0.60 22.61
C ALA A 15 -16.16 1.05 21.91
N VAL A 16 -15.41 1.96 22.56
CA VAL A 16 -14.09 2.39 22.06
C VAL A 16 -13.09 1.24 22.07
N ALA A 17 -13.05 0.42 23.13
CA ALA A 17 -12.17 -0.74 23.21
C ALA A 17 -12.49 -1.80 22.13
N ILE A 18 -13.77 -2.10 21.90
CA ILE A 18 -14.20 -3.05 20.86
C ILE A 18 -13.81 -2.57 19.46
N ARG A 19 -14.03 -1.28 19.16
CA ARG A 19 -13.60 -0.67 17.90
C ARG A 19 -12.10 -0.85 17.69
N GLU A 20 -11.31 -0.56 18.71
CA GLU A 20 -9.85 -0.65 18.64
C GLU A 20 -9.40 -2.10 18.39
N VAL A 21 -9.99 -3.07 19.07
CA VAL A 21 -9.71 -4.50 18.85
C VAL A 21 -10.03 -4.92 17.41
N ILE A 22 -11.18 -4.51 16.87
CA ILE A 22 -11.57 -4.83 15.48
C ILE A 22 -10.58 -4.21 14.49
N LEU A 23 -10.15 -2.96 14.72
CA LEU A 23 -9.18 -2.29 13.86
C LEU A 23 -7.80 -2.97 13.92
N TRP A 24 -7.34 -3.38 15.10
CA TRP A 24 -6.09 -4.12 15.26
C TRP A 24 -6.16 -5.47 14.55
N ILE A 25 -7.21 -6.25 14.76
CA ILE A 25 -7.40 -7.55 14.09
C ILE A 25 -7.46 -7.34 12.56
N GLY A 26 -8.24 -6.37 12.09
CA GLY A 26 -8.35 -6.05 10.68
C GLY A 26 -7.03 -5.60 10.06
N SER A 27 -6.24 -4.80 10.79
CA SER A 27 -4.91 -4.36 10.37
C SER A 27 -3.93 -5.52 10.28
N VAL A 28 -3.89 -6.39 11.28
CA VAL A 28 -3.02 -7.59 11.28
C VAL A 28 -3.38 -8.50 10.11
N ILE A 29 -4.67 -8.79 9.90
CA ILE A 29 -5.13 -9.61 8.77
C ILE A 29 -4.80 -8.92 7.43
N GLY A 30 -5.02 -7.61 7.33
CA GLY A 30 -4.74 -6.83 6.13
C GLY A 30 -3.25 -6.84 5.77
N VAL A 31 -2.37 -6.60 6.75
CA VAL A 31 -0.91 -6.68 6.58
C VAL A 31 -0.49 -8.09 6.18
N LEU A 32 -1.02 -9.12 6.85
CA LEU A 32 -0.73 -10.50 6.49
C LEU A 32 -1.14 -10.82 5.05
N CYS A 33 -2.33 -10.38 4.62
CA CYS A 33 -2.81 -10.55 3.25
C CYS A 33 -1.89 -9.87 2.24
N LEU A 34 -1.45 -8.63 2.52
CA LEU A 34 -0.51 -7.90 1.67
C LEU A 34 0.86 -8.60 1.60
N LEU A 35 1.37 -9.14 2.70
CA LEU A 35 2.62 -9.90 2.73
C LEU A 35 2.52 -11.18 1.89
N VAL A 36 1.41 -11.91 2.00
CA VAL A 36 1.16 -13.11 1.18
C VAL A 36 1.05 -12.75 -0.30
N ALA A 37 0.33 -11.68 -0.64
CA ALA A 37 0.23 -11.22 -2.02
C ALA A 37 1.58 -10.77 -2.58
N ALA A 38 2.36 -10.01 -1.80
CA ALA A 38 3.71 -9.60 -2.17
C ALA A 38 4.63 -10.81 -2.37
N ALA A 39 4.59 -11.79 -1.46
CA ALA A 39 5.34 -13.03 -1.61
C ALA A 39 4.94 -13.78 -2.89
N ALA A 40 3.63 -13.91 -3.18
CA ALA A 40 3.17 -14.55 -4.40
C ALA A 40 3.71 -13.87 -5.66
N LEU A 41 3.73 -12.53 -5.69
CA LEU A 41 4.31 -11.77 -6.80
C LEU A 41 5.83 -11.94 -6.91
N LEU A 42 6.55 -11.85 -5.79
CA LEU A 42 8.00 -11.98 -5.75
C LEU A 42 8.48 -13.38 -6.14
N PHE A 43 7.73 -14.42 -5.77
CA PHE A 43 8.05 -15.82 -6.09
C PHE A 43 7.42 -16.32 -7.39
N GLY A 44 6.65 -15.48 -8.11
CA GLY A 44 5.99 -15.83 -9.36
C GLY A 44 4.93 -16.93 -9.20
N VAL A 45 4.20 -16.90 -8.09
CA VAL A 45 3.12 -17.85 -7.80
C VAL A 45 1.80 -17.32 -8.36
N THR A 46 1.19 -18.11 -9.23
CA THR A 46 -0.07 -17.78 -9.89
C THR A 46 -1.19 -18.69 -9.37
N PRO A 47 -2.31 -18.14 -8.86
CA PRO A 47 -3.48 -18.94 -8.53
C PRO A 47 -4.24 -19.35 -9.80
N LEU A 48 -4.61 -20.63 -9.89
CA LEU A 48 -5.38 -21.22 -10.98
C LEU A 48 -6.66 -21.84 -10.43
N VAL A 49 -7.82 -21.49 -11.01
CA VAL A 49 -9.11 -22.07 -10.64
C VAL A 49 -9.53 -23.08 -11.70
N PHE A 50 -9.74 -24.34 -11.30
CA PHE A 50 -10.14 -25.41 -12.19
C PHE A 50 -11.65 -25.32 -12.48
N ARG A 51 -12.00 -25.05 -13.73
CA ARG A 51 -13.40 -24.90 -14.18
C ARG A 51 -13.97 -26.16 -14.83
N THR A 52 -13.09 -27.02 -15.32
CA THR A 52 -13.44 -28.29 -15.98
C THR A 52 -12.99 -29.46 -15.11
N GLY A 53 -13.53 -30.64 -15.40
CA GLY A 53 -13.21 -31.89 -14.69
C GLY A 53 -12.10 -32.71 -15.33
N SER A 54 -11.27 -32.15 -16.22
CA SER A 54 -10.26 -32.92 -16.97
C SER A 54 -9.14 -33.48 -16.09
N MET A 55 -8.90 -32.89 -14.92
CA MET A 55 -7.93 -33.36 -13.92
C MET A 55 -8.56 -34.19 -12.78
N SER A 56 -9.82 -34.59 -12.93
CA SER A 56 -10.51 -35.47 -11.98
C SER A 56 -9.94 -36.90 -12.07
N PRO A 57 -9.81 -37.66 -10.95
CA PRO A 57 -10.24 -37.33 -9.58
C PRO A 57 -9.21 -36.56 -8.76
N GLN A 58 -7.96 -36.42 -9.23
CA GLN A 58 -6.88 -35.86 -8.41
C GLN A 58 -7.08 -34.37 -8.11
N ILE A 59 -7.56 -33.59 -9.08
CA ILE A 59 -7.91 -32.18 -8.92
C ILE A 59 -9.35 -31.98 -9.43
N PRO A 60 -10.34 -31.93 -8.52
CA PRO A 60 -11.74 -31.80 -8.91
C PRO A 60 -12.09 -30.37 -9.37
N THR A 61 -13.20 -30.24 -10.10
CA THR A 61 -13.75 -28.94 -10.49
C THR A 61 -14.00 -28.05 -9.27
N GLY A 62 -13.66 -26.77 -9.38
CA GLY A 62 -13.76 -25.81 -8.29
C GLY A 62 -12.59 -25.85 -7.30
N ALA A 63 -11.55 -26.65 -7.56
CA ALA A 63 -10.29 -26.56 -6.83
C ALA A 63 -9.55 -25.26 -7.15
N LEU A 64 -8.84 -24.73 -6.15
CA LEU A 64 -7.81 -23.70 -6.32
C LEU A 64 -6.46 -24.40 -6.31
N ALA A 65 -5.63 -24.12 -7.31
CA ALA A 65 -4.24 -24.52 -7.30
C ALA A 65 -3.31 -23.32 -7.33
N LEU A 66 -2.09 -23.54 -6.87
CA LEU A 66 -0.99 -22.61 -6.99
C LEU A 66 0.03 -23.20 -7.96
N SER A 67 0.41 -22.41 -8.95
CA SER A 67 1.42 -22.76 -9.92
C SER A 67 2.58 -21.79 -9.90
N LYS A 68 3.74 -22.25 -10.35
CA LYS A 68 4.92 -21.42 -10.56
C LYS A 68 5.42 -21.62 -11.98
N THR A 69 5.79 -20.53 -12.65
CA THR A 69 6.44 -20.61 -13.97
C THR A 69 7.84 -21.21 -13.81
N VAL A 70 8.09 -22.32 -14.51
CA VAL A 70 9.38 -23.01 -14.52
C VAL A 70 9.85 -23.24 -15.97
N PRO A 71 11.16 -23.28 -16.23
CA PRO A 71 11.70 -23.70 -17.52
C PRO A 71 11.20 -25.11 -17.89
N ALA A 72 10.87 -25.34 -19.16
CA ALA A 72 10.38 -26.64 -19.61
C ALA A 72 11.44 -27.77 -19.45
N ALA A 73 12.72 -27.39 -19.37
CA ALA A 73 13.82 -28.27 -19.04
C ALA A 73 13.71 -28.88 -17.63
N GLU A 74 13.08 -28.21 -16.66
CA GLU A 74 12.92 -28.68 -15.28
C GLU A 74 11.68 -29.55 -15.08
N LEU A 75 10.74 -29.55 -16.02
CA LEU A 75 9.51 -30.32 -15.93
C LEU A 75 9.79 -31.83 -15.99
N GLN A 76 9.03 -32.63 -15.24
CA GLN A 76 9.16 -34.07 -15.26
C GLN A 76 7.84 -34.74 -15.65
N PRO A 77 7.87 -35.89 -16.35
CA PRO A 77 6.68 -36.71 -16.53
C PRO A 77 5.98 -36.94 -15.19
N GLY A 78 4.67 -36.66 -15.14
CA GLY A 78 3.87 -36.67 -13.92
C GLY A 78 3.54 -35.28 -13.37
N ASP A 79 4.28 -34.23 -13.75
CA ASP A 79 3.97 -32.84 -13.36
C ASP A 79 2.63 -32.39 -13.94
N VAL A 80 1.84 -31.65 -13.16
CA VAL A 80 0.64 -30.97 -13.66
C VAL A 80 1.06 -29.59 -14.16
N VAL A 81 0.85 -29.34 -15.44
CA VAL A 81 1.32 -28.14 -16.13
C VAL A 81 0.16 -27.39 -16.77
N SER A 82 0.18 -26.06 -16.63
CA SER A 82 -0.71 -25.14 -17.31
C SER A 82 0.05 -24.43 -18.42
N VAL A 83 -0.45 -24.54 -19.64
CA VAL A 83 0.17 -24.00 -20.86
C VAL A 83 -0.89 -23.37 -21.75
N ILE A 84 -0.46 -22.44 -22.60
CA ILE A 84 -1.30 -21.85 -23.63
C ILE A 84 -1.16 -22.68 -24.90
N ARG A 85 -2.27 -23.21 -25.40
CA ARG A 85 -2.33 -23.94 -26.67
C ARG A 85 -2.28 -22.94 -27.85
N GLY A 86 -2.02 -23.44 -29.05
CA GLY A 86 -1.94 -22.62 -30.27
C GLY A 86 -3.21 -21.82 -30.60
N ASP A 87 -4.37 -22.21 -30.06
CA ASP A 87 -5.65 -21.49 -30.16
C ASP A 87 -5.81 -20.34 -29.14
N GLY A 88 -4.83 -20.16 -28.24
CA GLY A 88 -4.86 -19.18 -27.16
C GLY A 88 -5.58 -19.65 -25.89
N GLU A 89 -6.12 -20.87 -25.88
CA GLU A 89 -6.76 -21.42 -24.69
C GLU A 89 -5.72 -21.91 -23.68
N ARG A 90 -5.93 -21.58 -22.40
CA ARG A 90 -5.12 -22.10 -21.31
C ARG A 90 -5.63 -23.48 -20.91
N VAL A 91 -4.80 -24.50 -21.15
CA VAL A 91 -5.09 -25.89 -20.81
C VAL A 91 -4.18 -26.34 -19.66
N THR A 92 -4.73 -27.11 -18.72
CA THR A 92 -3.97 -27.62 -17.57
C THR A 92 -4.11 -29.13 -17.49
N HIS A 93 -3.03 -29.85 -17.77
CA HIS A 93 -3.00 -31.30 -17.88
C HIS A 93 -1.70 -31.88 -17.30
N ARG A 94 -1.63 -33.20 -17.13
CA ARG A 94 -0.43 -33.88 -16.67
C ARG A 94 0.54 -34.12 -17.80
N LEU A 95 1.81 -33.81 -17.57
CA LEU A 95 2.89 -34.08 -18.51
C LEU A 95 3.12 -35.59 -18.59
N VAL A 96 2.98 -36.16 -19.79
CA VAL A 96 3.23 -37.57 -20.08
C VAL A 96 4.67 -37.76 -20.52
N SER A 97 5.13 -36.92 -21.45
CA SER A 97 6.49 -36.95 -21.95
C SER A 97 6.90 -35.58 -22.49
N LYS A 98 8.22 -35.38 -22.62
CA LYS A 98 8.78 -34.17 -23.20
C LYS A 98 9.97 -34.51 -24.09
N ALA A 99 10.15 -33.74 -25.16
CA ALA A 99 11.30 -33.85 -26.06
C ALA A 99 11.90 -32.47 -26.32
N GLU A 100 13.23 -32.37 -26.24
CA GLU A 100 13.94 -31.15 -26.59
C GLU A 100 13.94 -30.95 -28.11
N ARG A 101 13.81 -29.70 -28.55
CA ARG A 101 13.84 -29.30 -29.95
C ARG A 101 15.15 -28.58 -30.28
N PRO A 102 15.59 -28.58 -31.56
CA PRO A 102 16.84 -27.92 -31.98
C PRO A 102 16.90 -26.40 -31.71
N ASP A 103 15.76 -25.75 -31.56
CA ASP A 103 15.63 -24.31 -31.27
C ASP A 103 15.70 -23.98 -29.76
N GLY A 104 15.94 -24.99 -28.91
CA GLY A 104 15.98 -24.88 -27.46
C GLY A 104 14.60 -24.83 -26.80
N ALA A 105 13.51 -25.05 -27.54
CA ALA A 105 12.19 -25.26 -26.98
C ALA A 105 11.97 -26.74 -26.60
N TRP A 106 10.88 -27.01 -25.88
CA TRP A 106 10.46 -28.37 -25.53
C TRP A 106 9.10 -28.65 -26.13
N SER A 107 8.96 -29.82 -26.76
CA SER A 107 7.67 -30.39 -27.15
C SER A 107 7.12 -31.19 -25.98
N LEU A 108 5.95 -30.80 -25.49
CA LEU A 108 5.28 -31.39 -24.34
C LEU A 108 4.07 -32.21 -24.80
N VAL A 109 4.02 -33.48 -24.42
CA VAL A 109 2.83 -34.32 -24.56
C VAL A 109 2.11 -34.31 -23.22
N ILE A 110 0.92 -33.73 -23.18
CA ILE A 110 0.11 -33.58 -21.97
C ILE A 110 -1.18 -34.38 -22.09
N LYS A 111 -1.72 -34.82 -20.96
CA LYS A 111 -2.97 -35.59 -20.88
C LYS A 111 -3.75 -35.21 -19.62
N GLY A 112 -5.04 -34.95 -19.78
CA GLY A 112 -5.94 -34.82 -18.63
C GLY A 112 -6.11 -36.15 -17.90
N ASP A 113 -6.10 -36.13 -16.56
CA ASP A 113 -6.25 -37.34 -15.74
C ASP A 113 -7.56 -38.10 -16.02
N ALA A 114 -8.62 -37.37 -16.37
CA ALA A 114 -9.93 -37.94 -16.73
C ALA A 114 -10.02 -38.37 -18.21
N ASN A 115 -9.05 -38.00 -19.04
CA ASN A 115 -9.10 -38.27 -20.48
C ASN A 115 -8.60 -39.69 -20.78
N ALA A 116 -9.19 -40.34 -21.79
CA ALA A 116 -8.72 -41.66 -22.24
C ALA A 116 -7.38 -41.55 -22.99
N GLU A 117 -7.25 -40.54 -23.83
CA GLU A 117 -6.11 -40.30 -24.72
C GLU A 117 -5.36 -39.02 -24.33
N ALA A 118 -4.13 -38.88 -24.83
CA ALA A 118 -3.37 -37.65 -24.68
C ALA A 118 -3.95 -36.54 -25.57
N ASP A 119 -3.56 -35.30 -25.29
CA ASP A 119 -3.96 -34.17 -26.13
C ASP A 119 -3.42 -34.38 -27.56
N PRO A 120 -4.22 -34.07 -28.61
CA PRO A 120 -3.91 -34.45 -29.98
C PRO A 120 -2.64 -33.80 -30.54
N ASP A 121 -2.35 -32.56 -30.11
CA ASP A 121 -1.20 -31.79 -30.57
C ASP A 121 -0.20 -31.56 -29.44
N PRO A 122 1.08 -31.96 -29.62
CA PRO A 122 2.14 -31.60 -28.68
C PRO A 122 2.31 -30.09 -28.57
N ILE A 123 2.47 -29.59 -27.34
CA ILE A 123 2.60 -28.16 -27.07
C ILE A 123 4.08 -27.79 -27.00
N VAL A 124 4.47 -26.82 -27.82
CA VAL A 124 5.86 -26.37 -27.92
C VAL A 124 6.02 -25.12 -27.07
N THR A 125 6.84 -25.20 -26.02
CA THR A 125 7.09 -24.07 -25.14
C THR A 125 8.48 -24.10 -24.53
N ARG A 126 8.97 -22.94 -24.09
CA ARG A 126 10.22 -22.80 -23.31
C ARG A 126 9.97 -22.84 -21.81
N SER A 127 8.76 -22.52 -21.37
CA SER A 127 8.34 -22.51 -19.97
C SER A 127 6.88 -22.94 -19.82
N ALA A 128 6.54 -23.47 -18.65
CA ALA A 128 5.16 -23.79 -18.31
C ALA A 128 4.91 -23.46 -16.83
N ASP A 129 3.64 -23.25 -16.50
CA ASP A 129 3.22 -23.07 -15.11
C ASP A 129 3.03 -24.44 -14.47
N ARG A 130 3.97 -24.86 -13.61
CA ARG A 130 3.87 -26.12 -12.88
C ARG A 130 3.04 -25.93 -11.62
N VAL A 131 1.98 -26.72 -11.48
CA VAL A 131 1.16 -26.78 -10.26
C VAL A 131 1.91 -27.56 -9.19
N PHE A 132 2.07 -26.95 -8.01
CA PHE A 132 2.75 -27.58 -6.86
C PHE A 132 1.81 -27.80 -5.67
N TRP A 133 0.65 -27.14 -5.65
CA TRP A 133 -0.33 -27.27 -4.58
C TRP A 133 -1.74 -27.09 -5.13
N SER A 134 -2.70 -27.86 -4.59
CA SER A 134 -4.11 -27.70 -4.92
C SER A 134 -5.00 -28.04 -3.73
N THR A 135 -6.10 -27.32 -3.58
CA THR A 135 -7.14 -27.58 -2.56
C THR A 135 -8.53 -27.54 -3.20
N PRO A 136 -9.31 -28.62 -3.09
CA PRO A 136 -10.70 -28.67 -3.54
C PRO A 136 -11.59 -27.60 -2.89
N GLY A 137 -12.58 -27.10 -3.62
CA GLY A 137 -13.61 -26.18 -3.11
C GLY A 137 -13.17 -24.72 -2.93
N LEU A 138 -11.89 -24.47 -2.72
CA LEU A 138 -11.37 -23.11 -2.48
C LEU A 138 -11.49 -22.22 -3.72
N GLY A 139 -11.54 -22.81 -4.92
CA GLY A 139 -11.81 -22.10 -6.17
C GLY A 139 -13.21 -21.51 -6.24
N PHE A 140 -14.22 -22.14 -5.61
CA PHE A 140 -15.57 -21.56 -5.52
C PHE A 140 -15.60 -20.35 -4.59
N VAL A 141 -14.91 -20.43 -3.45
CA VAL A 141 -14.80 -19.30 -2.50
C VAL A 141 -14.13 -18.12 -3.19
N LEU A 142 -12.98 -18.36 -3.84
CA LEU A 142 -12.26 -17.31 -4.57
C LEU A 142 -13.13 -16.72 -5.69
N SER A 143 -13.78 -17.55 -6.49
CA SER A 143 -14.66 -17.09 -7.57
C SER A 143 -15.86 -16.31 -7.06
N ALA A 144 -16.37 -16.59 -5.86
CA ALA A 144 -17.47 -15.85 -5.26
C ALA A 144 -17.02 -14.46 -4.78
N VAL A 145 -15.86 -14.36 -4.12
CA VAL A 145 -15.34 -13.08 -3.59
C VAL A 145 -14.77 -12.17 -4.68
N SER A 146 -14.25 -12.73 -5.78
CA SER A 146 -13.69 -11.95 -6.89
C SER A 146 -14.76 -11.36 -7.82
N LYS A 147 -16.05 -11.61 -7.59
CA LYS A 147 -17.13 -11.01 -8.39
C LYS A 147 -17.11 -9.49 -8.23
N PRO A 148 -17.22 -8.69 -9.31
CA PRO A 148 -17.25 -7.23 -9.22
C PRO A 148 -18.32 -6.71 -8.24
N GLN A 149 -19.47 -7.39 -8.21
CA GLN A 149 -20.59 -7.10 -7.29
C GLN A 149 -20.23 -7.23 -5.81
N VAL A 150 -19.20 -8.01 -5.47
CA VAL A 150 -18.70 -8.19 -4.11
C VAL A 150 -17.49 -7.29 -3.86
N VAL A 151 -16.56 -7.23 -4.82
CA VAL A 151 -15.32 -6.45 -4.69
C VAL A 151 -15.61 -4.95 -4.52
N PHE A 152 -16.52 -4.37 -5.30
CA PHE A 152 -16.77 -2.92 -5.23
C PHE A 152 -17.39 -2.48 -3.89
N PRO A 153 -18.47 -3.10 -3.37
CA PRO A 153 -19.02 -2.71 -2.07
C PRO A 153 -18.05 -2.94 -0.92
N VAL A 154 -17.33 -4.06 -0.92
CA VAL A 154 -16.33 -4.36 0.11
C VAL A 154 -15.19 -3.35 0.07
N GLY A 155 -14.65 -3.06 -1.11
CA GLY A 155 -13.62 -2.04 -1.30
C GLY A 155 -14.08 -0.65 -0.87
N ALA A 156 -15.31 -0.26 -1.21
CA ALA A 156 -15.90 1.01 -0.78
C ALA A 156 -16.06 1.09 0.75
N LEU A 157 -16.49 0.00 1.39
CA LEU A 157 -16.59 -0.08 2.85
C LEU A 157 -15.22 0.08 3.50
N PHE A 158 -14.19 -0.64 3.03
CA PHE A 158 -12.82 -0.48 3.54
C PHE A 158 -12.28 0.93 3.32
N GLY A 159 -12.52 1.52 2.15
CA GLY A 159 -12.16 2.91 1.86
C GLY A 159 -12.84 3.90 2.81
N MET A 160 -14.14 3.74 3.04
CA MET A 160 -14.90 4.57 3.97
C MET A 160 -14.40 4.44 5.42
N LEU A 161 -14.11 3.22 5.86
CA LEU A 161 -13.55 2.96 7.20
C LEU A 161 -12.17 3.57 7.35
N ALA A 162 -11.32 3.52 6.32
CA ALA A 162 -10.03 4.19 6.33
C ALA A 162 -10.21 5.72 6.47
N VAL A 163 -11.12 6.34 5.71
CA VAL A 163 -11.39 7.79 5.83
C VAL A 163 -11.86 8.15 7.24
N ILE A 164 -12.73 7.35 7.86
CA ILE A 164 -13.21 7.59 9.23
C ILE A 164 -12.10 7.36 10.26
N GLY A 165 -11.29 6.31 10.10
CA GLY A 165 -10.21 5.94 10.99
C GLY A 165 -9.04 6.93 10.99
N PHE A 166 -8.73 7.51 9.84
CA PHE A 166 -7.65 8.50 9.65
C PHE A 166 -8.13 9.95 9.76
N ARG A 167 -9.37 10.23 10.22
CA ARG A 167 -9.77 11.62 10.50
C ARG A 167 -8.88 12.17 11.63
N PRO A 168 -8.25 13.34 11.44
CA PRO A 168 -7.45 13.94 12.51
C PRO A 168 -8.36 14.13 13.73
N PRO A 169 -7.92 13.73 14.93
CA PRO A 169 -8.71 13.95 16.14
C PRO A 169 -8.99 15.46 16.23
N LEU A 170 -10.27 15.83 16.35
CA LEU A 170 -10.66 17.22 16.58
C LEU A 170 -9.80 17.77 17.71
N ASP A 171 -9.16 18.92 17.46
CA ASP A 171 -8.24 19.54 18.39
C ASP A 171 -8.97 19.76 19.72
N LYS A 172 -8.58 19.01 20.75
CA LYS A 172 -9.19 19.07 22.09
C LYS A 172 -9.02 20.46 22.72
N ARG A 173 -8.16 21.32 22.15
CA ARG A 173 -8.02 22.72 22.53
C ARG A 173 -9.32 23.52 22.40
N LEU A 174 -10.22 23.14 21.48
CA LEU A 174 -11.52 23.79 21.30
C LEU A 174 -12.60 23.29 22.27
N LEU A 175 -12.32 22.22 23.01
CA LEU A 175 -13.21 21.62 24.02
C LEU A 175 -12.69 21.84 25.45
N ARG A 176 -11.61 22.59 25.63
CA ARG A 176 -11.12 23.01 26.94
C ARG A 176 -11.98 24.19 27.39
N ASP A 177 -12.68 24.03 28.51
CA ASP A 177 -13.49 25.08 29.08
C ASP A 177 -12.62 26.35 29.28
N PRO A 178 -13.12 27.54 28.89
CA PRO A 178 -12.36 28.79 28.95
C PRO A 178 -11.81 29.10 30.36
N GLU A 179 -12.47 28.64 31.42
CA GLU A 179 -12.02 28.80 32.82
C GLU A 179 -10.67 28.11 33.11
N GLU A 180 -10.34 27.01 32.41
CA GLU A 180 -9.08 26.29 32.62
C GLU A 180 -7.88 26.96 31.91
N LEU A 181 -8.16 27.84 30.94
CA LEU A 181 -7.15 28.67 30.28
C LEU A 181 -6.89 29.95 31.10
N GLU A 182 -7.95 30.58 31.61
CA GLU A 182 -7.87 31.78 32.44
C GLU A 182 -7.08 31.52 33.74
N SER A 183 -7.35 30.42 34.43
CA SER A 183 -6.63 30.03 35.65
C SER A 183 -5.14 29.68 35.43
N ARG A 184 -4.74 29.35 34.20
CA ARG A 184 -3.33 29.11 33.84
C ARG A 184 -2.60 30.41 33.54
N ASP A 185 -3.28 31.35 32.89
CA ASP A 185 -2.74 32.68 32.60
C ASP A 185 -2.58 33.48 33.91
N ASP A 186 -3.56 33.43 34.82
CA ASP A 186 -3.45 34.01 36.17
C ASP A 186 -2.28 33.43 36.99
N LYS A 187 -2.04 32.12 36.84
CA LYS A 187 -0.94 31.44 37.54
C LYS A 187 0.44 31.77 36.94
N LEU A 188 0.49 32.14 35.66
CA LEU A 188 1.70 32.62 35.00
C LEU A 188 1.96 34.10 35.33
N GLU A 189 0.92 34.93 35.46
CA GLU A 189 1.04 36.33 35.90
C GLU A 189 1.43 36.44 37.39
N GLY A 190 0.87 35.60 38.26
CA GLY A 190 1.19 35.58 39.69
C GLY A 190 2.64 35.17 40.03
N ALA A 191 3.36 34.54 39.09
CA ALA A 191 4.77 34.17 39.26
C ALA A 191 5.75 35.26 38.78
N GLY A 192 5.25 36.36 38.19
CA GLY A 192 6.04 37.37 37.48
C GLY A 192 6.46 38.61 38.28
N THR A 193 6.03 38.80 39.53
CA THR A 193 6.41 39.99 40.32
C THR A 193 7.86 39.91 40.80
N ARG A 194 8.80 40.36 39.97
CA ARG A 194 10.12 40.81 40.44
C ARG A 194 9.92 41.99 41.40
N PRO A 195 10.66 42.08 42.53
CA PRO A 195 10.62 43.25 43.38
C PRO A 195 11.14 44.49 42.62
N PRO A 196 10.56 45.69 42.85
CA PRO A 196 10.99 46.91 42.16
C PRO A 196 12.41 47.33 42.60
N PRO A 197 13.23 47.89 41.69
CA PRO A 197 14.54 48.42 42.05
C PRO A 197 14.40 49.68 42.94
N PRO A 198 15.33 49.93 43.88
CA PRO A 198 15.25 51.08 44.78
C PRO A 198 15.44 52.40 44.02
N ALA A 199 14.65 53.41 44.40
CA ALA A 199 14.65 54.74 43.80
C ALA A 199 15.90 55.55 44.19
N SER A 200 16.51 56.22 43.22
CA SER A 200 17.53 57.26 43.42
C SER A 200 17.07 58.58 42.80
N PRO A 201 17.42 59.74 43.38
CA PRO A 201 16.72 61.00 43.15
C PRO A 201 17.43 61.95 42.17
N SER A 202 16.65 62.95 41.75
CA SER A 202 16.99 64.28 41.21
C SER A 202 17.05 64.46 39.68
N ASP A 203 16.08 65.26 39.24
CA ASP A 203 16.14 66.27 38.18
C ASP A 203 17.54 66.70 37.73
N ALA A 204 17.72 66.84 36.41
CA ALA A 204 17.88 68.17 35.80
C ALA A 204 18.21 68.06 34.30
N THR A 205 17.52 68.90 33.52
CA THR A 205 18.03 69.55 32.30
C THR A 205 18.01 68.75 30.98
N ALA A 206 17.01 69.06 30.16
CA ALA A 206 17.11 69.00 28.69
C ALA A 206 18.04 70.12 28.17
N PRO A 207 18.72 69.93 27.03
CA PRO A 207 18.14 70.47 25.80
C PRO A 207 18.36 69.60 24.52
N SER A 208 17.41 69.73 23.59
CA SER A 208 17.42 69.25 22.19
C SER A 208 18.34 70.10 21.27
N PRO A 209 18.42 69.92 19.93
CA PRO A 209 18.22 68.73 19.05
C PRO A 209 19.35 68.51 17.99
N HIS A 210 19.42 67.26 17.45
CA HIS A 210 19.99 66.83 16.12
C HIS A 210 21.50 67.00 15.84
N PRO A 211 22.12 66.28 14.85
CA PRO A 211 21.62 65.29 13.90
C PRO A 211 22.42 63.95 13.85
N ARG A 212 21.94 63.10 12.94
CA ARG A 212 22.31 61.72 12.57
C ARG A 212 23.77 61.47 12.15
N HIS A 213 24.24 60.29 12.58
CA HIS A 213 25.02 59.26 11.87
C HIS A 213 26.18 59.66 10.94
N LEU A 214 27.39 59.42 11.45
CA LEU A 214 28.58 58.88 10.77
C LEU A 214 28.89 57.56 11.51
N ALA A 215 29.44 56.48 10.99
CA ALA A 215 29.84 56.04 9.67
C ALA A 215 30.21 54.54 9.89
N GLU A 216 29.73 53.65 9.03
CA GLU A 216 30.26 52.29 8.89
C GLU A 216 30.16 52.02 7.39
N SER A 217 31.17 52.44 6.62
CA SER A 217 32.35 51.65 6.25
C SER A 217 31.98 50.33 5.55
N ASP A 218 31.72 50.52 4.26
CA ASP A 218 32.24 49.74 3.14
C ASP A 218 31.84 48.26 2.97
N ALA A 219 30.80 48.10 2.14
CA ALA A 219 30.78 47.18 1.00
C ALA A 219 32.04 47.38 0.12
N ASP A 220 32.52 46.42 -0.67
CA ASP A 220 31.96 45.91 -1.94
C ASP A 220 33.07 44.99 -2.58
N PRO A 221 32.95 44.30 -3.75
CA PRO A 221 31.98 44.53 -4.81
C PRO A 221 31.39 43.31 -5.54
N ALA A 222 30.45 43.64 -6.43
CA ALA A 222 30.27 43.05 -7.76
C ALA A 222 29.55 41.69 -7.82
N LEU A 223 28.49 41.44 -8.60
CA LEU A 223 27.90 42.12 -9.76
C LEU A 223 26.53 41.47 -10.04
N THR A 224 25.53 42.30 -10.37
CA THR A 224 24.74 42.19 -11.62
C THR A 224 23.62 41.14 -11.75
N THR A 225 22.40 41.70 -11.75
CA THR A 225 21.24 41.48 -12.64
C THR A 225 21.05 40.12 -13.32
N ALA A 226 19.90 39.48 -13.08
CA ALA A 226 18.96 38.95 -14.11
C ALA A 226 17.85 38.19 -13.37
N SER A 227 16.64 38.72 -13.38
CA SER A 227 15.58 38.36 -14.34
C SER A 227 14.97 36.98 -14.09
N PHE A 228 13.78 37.08 -13.52
CA PHE A 228 12.76 36.08 -13.33
C PHE A 228 12.17 35.70 -14.71
N SER A 229 12.69 34.69 -15.42
CA SER A 229 12.08 34.28 -16.71
C SER A 229 12.44 32.89 -17.30
N ASP A 230 13.45 32.14 -16.85
CA ASP A 230 13.97 31.01 -17.67
C ASP A 230 14.02 29.61 -17.02
N ALA A 231 13.14 29.32 -16.06
CA ALA A 231 13.05 27.97 -15.48
C ALA A 231 11.82 27.16 -15.95
N TYR A 232 11.10 27.62 -16.97
CA TYR A 232 9.86 26.96 -17.44
C TYR A 232 10.04 26.06 -18.68
N ASP A 233 11.21 26.07 -19.34
CA ASP A 233 11.39 25.37 -20.63
C ASP A 233 12.35 24.16 -20.63
N ALA A 234 12.73 23.65 -19.45
CA ALA A 234 13.59 22.47 -19.35
C ALA A 234 12.84 21.13 -19.24
N ARG A 235 11.50 21.09 -19.39
CA ARG A 235 10.70 19.87 -19.18
C ARG A 235 9.72 19.53 -20.31
N ARG A 236 10.03 19.92 -21.57
CA ARG A 236 9.18 19.60 -22.74
C ARG A 236 9.85 18.96 -23.96
N HIS A 237 11.15 18.65 -23.95
CA HIS A 237 11.82 18.06 -25.14
C HIS A 237 12.62 16.77 -24.94
N ALA A 238 12.35 15.97 -23.89
CA ALA A 238 12.96 14.64 -23.72
C ALA A 238 11.95 13.48 -23.74
N SER A 239 10.89 13.59 -24.56
CA SER A 239 9.90 12.49 -24.76
C SER A 239 9.50 12.30 -26.23
N ALA A 240 10.41 12.55 -27.18
CA ALA A 240 10.15 12.24 -28.59
C ALA A 240 11.46 11.94 -29.35
N ALA A 241 12.11 10.82 -29.04
CA ALA A 241 13.03 10.13 -29.96
C ALA A 241 13.34 8.70 -29.46
N HIS A 242 12.30 7.88 -29.35
CA HIS A 242 12.43 6.50 -29.79
C HIS A 242 12.40 6.57 -31.32
N HIS A 243 13.47 6.17 -32.00
CA HIS A 243 13.55 5.69 -33.39
C HIS A 243 14.89 6.06 -34.03
N ALA A 244 15.82 5.09 -33.99
CA ALA A 244 16.77 4.73 -35.04
C ALA A 244 18.12 4.32 -34.43
N ARG A 245 18.23 3.05 -34.05
CA ARG A 245 19.40 2.20 -34.33
C ARG A 245 19.04 0.75 -34.06
#